data_AF-A0A353ZRU3-F1
#
_entry.id   AF-A0A353ZRU3-F1
#
_cell.length_a   1.000
_cell.length_b   1.000
_cell.length_c   1.000
_cell.angle_alpha   90.00
_cell.angle_beta   90.00
_cell.angle_gamma   90.00
#
_symmetry.space_group_name_H-M   'P 1'
#
loop_
_entity.id
_entity.type
_entity.pdbx_description
1 polymer ?
#
loop_
_entity_poly.entity_id
_entity_poly.type
_entity_poly.pdbx_seq_one_letter_code
_entity_poly.pdbx_strand_id
1 'polypeptide(L)'
;GRDAADPFAPAEIEAALAHHPRIGERAQGDSAEARLSQSEQAGLGVADAAVAVALAEGNRVYEEKFGQVFLIRAAGRSREEILAALNTRLAHTPEEEQSIIGQQLREIAVLRLEGLMGR
;
A
#
# COMPACT_ATOMS: atom_id res chain seq x y z
N GLY A 1 3.69 -23.78 -11.97
CA GLY A 1 3.80 -22.65 -12.93
C GLY A 1 3.37 -21.42 -12.19
N ARG A 2 4.11 -20.31 -12.25
CA ARG A 2 3.59 -19.02 -11.82
C ARG A 2 2.67 -18.55 -12.93
N ASP A 3 1.44 -19.08 -12.95
CA ASP A 3 0.44 -18.54 -13.86
C ASP A 3 0.23 -17.09 -13.46
N ALA A 4 0.58 -16.22 -14.40
CA ALA A 4 0.32 -14.82 -14.33
C ALA A 4 -1.19 -14.66 -14.13
N ALA A 5 -1.59 -14.27 -12.92
CA ALA A 5 -2.86 -13.59 -12.77
C ALA A 5 -2.84 -12.44 -13.77
N ASP A 6 -3.83 -12.39 -14.66
CA ASP A 6 -4.00 -11.28 -15.58
C ASP A 6 -3.81 -9.96 -14.81
N PRO A 7 -3.17 -8.94 -15.42
CA PRO A 7 -3.05 -7.64 -14.77
C PRO A 7 -4.45 -7.19 -14.37
N PHE A 8 -4.64 -6.89 -13.08
CA PHE A 8 -5.92 -6.46 -12.54
C PHE A 8 -6.50 -5.34 -13.42
N ALA A 9 -7.76 -5.48 -13.80
CA ALA A 9 -8.46 -4.43 -14.49
C ALA A 9 -8.57 -3.19 -13.58
N PRO A 10 -8.65 -1.96 -14.14
CA PRO A 10 -8.71 -0.74 -13.32
C PRO A 10 -9.82 -0.75 -12.27
N ALA A 11 -10.98 -1.31 -12.60
CA ALA A 11 -12.11 -1.45 -11.68
C ALA A 11 -11.84 -2.45 -10.53
N GLU A 12 -11.07 -3.51 -10.78
CA GLU A 12 -10.67 -4.47 -9.75
C GLU A 12 -9.65 -3.83 -8.80
N ILE A 13 -8.75 -2.99 -9.33
CA ILE A 13 -7.83 -2.19 -8.53
C ILE A 13 -8.61 -1.23 -7.63
N GLU A 14 -9.55 -0.46 -8.18
CA GLU A 14 -10.35 0.50 -7.42
C GLU A 14 -11.13 -0.19 -6.28
N ALA A 15 -11.81 -1.30 -6.59
CA ALA A 15 -12.56 -2.07 -5.61
C ALA A 15 -11.65 -2.66 -4.50
N ALA A 16 -10.46 -3.15 -4.86
CA ALA A 16 -9.51 -3.63 -3.88
C ALA A 16 -9.04 -2.49 -2.96
N LEU A 17 -8.67 -1.35 -3.53
CA LEU A 17 -8.16 -0.19 -2.80
C LEU A 17 -9.17 0.42 -1.83
N ALA A 18 -10.47 0.32 -2.09
CA ALA A 18 -11.52 0.80 -1.19
C ALA A 18 -11.45 0.19 0.22
N HIS A 19 -10.78 -0.96 0.38
CA HIS A 19 -10.58 -1.64 1.65
C HIS A 19 -9.19 -1.41 2.28
N HIS A 20 -8.32 -0.62 1.63
CA HIS A 20 -6.98 -0.34 2.12
C HIS A 20 -6.90 1.02 2.83
N PRO A 21 -6.55 1.05 4.13
CA PRO A 21 -6.28 2.31 4.82
C PRO A 21 -4.96 2.92 4.32
N ARG A 22 -4.82 4.24 4.48
CA ARG A 22 -3.61 4.97 4.12
C ARG A 22 -2.41 4.50 4.92
N ILE A 23 -1.24 4.52 4.31
CA ILE A 23 0.02 4.25 5.01
C ILE A 23 0.33 5.39 5.96
N GLY A 24 0.66 5.04 7.21
CA GLY A 24 0.91 6.00 8.28
C GLY A 24 -0.31 6.33 9.13
N GLU A 25 -1.52 5.98 8.67
CA GLU A 25 -2.73 6.02 9.48
C GLU A 25 -2.96 4.67 10.15
N ARG A 26 -3.34 4.66 11.43
CA ARG A 26 -3.81 3.43 12.08
C ARG A 26 -5.19 3.09 11.54
N ALA A 27 -5.32 1.91 10.94
CA ALA A 27 -6.62 1.33 10.62
C ALA A 27 -7.46 1.25 11.92
N GLN A 28 -8.61 1.92 11.93
CA GLN A 28 -9.51 1.94 13.07
C GLN A 28 -10.44 0.72 13.05
N GLY A 29 -10.73 0.17 14.24
CA GLY A 29 -11.68 -0.94 14.40
C GLY A 29 -11.05 -2.33 14.39
N ASP A 30 -11.94 -3.33 14.40
CA ASP A 30 -11.62 -4.75 14.69
C ASP A 30 -11.87 -5.70 13.50
N SER A 31 -12.13 -5.16 12.31
CA SER A 31 -12.34 -5.99 11.12
C SER A 31 -11.09 -6.80 10.79
N ALA A 32 -11.25 -7.88 10.02
CA ALA A 32 -10.12 -8.70 9.60
C ALA A 32 -9.11 -7.86 8.80
N GLU A 33 -9.61 -6.96 7.96
CA GLU A 33 -8.82 -6.03 7.14
C GLU A 33 -8.06 -5.03 8.00
N ALA A 34 -8.70 -4.49 9.05
CA ALA A 34 -8.05 -3.57 9.98
C ALA A 34 -6.91 -4.28 10.74
N ARG A 35 -7.12 -5.51 11.20
CA ARG A 35 -6.08 -6.31 11.87
C ARG A 35 -4.92 -6.66 10.95
N LEU A 36 -5.21 -7.05 9.71
CA LEU A 36 -4.19 -7.31 8.68
C LEU A 36 -3.38 -6.04 8.38
N SER A 37 -4.04 -4.90 8.21
CA SER A 37 -3.34 -3.62 7.97
C SER A 37 -2.47 -3.20 9.15
N GLN A 38 -2.97 -3.34 10.39
CA GLN A 38 -2.17 -3.08 11.59
C GLN A 38 -0.92 -3.97 11.64
N SER A 39 -1.05 -5.25 11.31
CA SER A 39 0.08 -6.19 11.24
C SER A 39 1.06 -5.82 10.12
N GLU A 40 0.57 -5.47 8.94
CA GLU A 40 1.39 -5.07 7.79
C GLU A 40 2.21 -3.82 8.09
N GLN A 41 1.64 -2.88 8.86
CA GLN A 41 2.27 -1.62 9.24
C GLN A 41 3.01 -1.68 10.60
N ALA A 42 2.97 -2.80 11.32
CA ALA A 42 3.60 -2.93 12.65
C ALA A 42 5.12 -2.72 12.62
N GLY A 43 5.76 -3.07 11.50
CA GLY A 43 7.20 -2.92 11.28
C GLY A 43 7.67 -1.50 10.95
N LEU A 44 6.76 -0.53 10.77
CA LEU A 44 7.12 0.83 10.35
C LEU A 44 7.81 1.67 11.44
N GLY A 45 7.91 1.15 12.67
CA GLY A 45 8.54 1.85 13.79
C GLY A 45 7.77 3.12 14.20
N VAL A 46 8.49 4.09 14.79
CA VAL A 46 7.99 5.46 15.04
C VAL A 46 8.72 6.38 14.06
N ALA A 47 7.97 7.19 13.31
CA ALA A 47 8.54 8.13 12.36
C ALA A 47 9.15 9.31 13.12
N ASP A 48 10.21 9.91 12.56
CA ASP A 48 10.45 11.33 12.82
C ASP A 48 9.18 12.11 12.40
N ALA A 49 8.82 13.14 13.18
CA ALA A 49 7.69 14.01 12.88
C ALA A 49 7.77 14.58 11.46
N ALA A 50 8.97 14.88 10.96
CA ALA A 50 9.16 15.37 9.58
C ALA A 50 8.74 14.32 8.54
N VAL A 51 9.08 13.05 8.75
CA VAL A 51 8.71 11.94 7.84
C VAL A 51 7.20 11.69 7.87
N ALA A 52 6.57 11.76 9.05
CA ALA A 52 5.13 11.63 9.16
C ALA A 52 4.38 12.73 8.40
N VAL A 53 4.82 13.98 8.53
CA VAL A 53 4.25 15.12 7.79
C VAL A 53 4.43 14.95 6.28
N ALA A 54 5.63 14.56 5.84
CA ALA A 54 5.92 14.36 4.42
C ALA A 54 5.11 13.20 3.83
N LEU A 55 4.90 12.11 4.57
CA LEU A 55 4.03 11.01 4.14
C LEU A 55 2.57 11.46 4.05
N ALA A 56 2.05 12.22 5.01
CA ALA A 56 0.68 12.72 4.96
C ALA A 56 0.44 13.61 3.74
N GLU A 57 1.36 14.55 3.48
CA GLU A 57 1.28 15.43 2.32
C GLU A 57 1.45 14.66 1.01
N GLY A 58 2.41 13.73 0.94
CA GLY A 58 2.62 12.91 -0.24
C GLY A 58 1.41 12.03 -0.57
N ASN A 59 0.73 11.46 0.44
CA ASN A 59 -0.52 10.70 0.25
C ASN A 59 -1.61 11.60 -0.37
N ARG A 60 -1.76 12.84 0.13
CA ARG A 60 -2.73 13.80 -0.41
C ARG A 60 -2.45 14.12 -1.88
N VAL A 61 -1.20 14.46 -2.21
CA VAL A 61 -0.79 14.76 -3.59
C VAL A 61 -0.96 13.55 -4.50
N TYR A 62 -0.67 12.34 -3.99
CA TYR A 62 -0.84 11.10 -4.74
C TYR A 62 -2.32 10.84 -5.07
N GLU A 63 -3.22 11.00 -4.09
CA GLU A 63 -4.66 10.86 -4.29
C GLU A 63 -5.21 11.89 -5.27
N GLU A 64 -4.73 13.14 -5.22
CA GLU A 64 -5.12 14.17 -6.18
C GLU A 64 -4.67 13.85 -7.61
N LYS A 65 -3.48 13.26 -7.77
CA LYS A 65 -2.93 12.93 -9.09
C LYS A 65 -3.56 11.68 -9.69
N PHE A 66 -3.73 10.62 -8.90
CA PHE A 66 -4.10 9.30 -9.39
C PHE A 66 -5.54 8.89 -9.05
N GLY A 67 -6.25 9.67 -8.22
CA GLY A 67 -7.61 9.36 -7.78
C GLY A 67 -7.72 8.15 -6.86
N GLN A 68 -6.59 7.67 -6.31
CA GLN A 68 -6.49 6.41 -5.58
C GLN A 68 -5.54 6.56 -4.39
N VAL A 69 -5.75 5.79 -3.33
CA VAL A 69 -4.84 5.76 -2.17
C VAL A 69 -3.47 5.20 -2.58
N PHE A 70 -2.41 5.69 -1.94
CA PHE A 70 -1.07 5.14 -2.14
C PHE A 70 -0.94 3.74 -1.53
N LEU A 71 -0.84 2.72 -2.39
CA LEU A 71 -0.68 1.33 -1.97
C LEU A 71 0.78 0.89 -2.07
N ILE A 72 1.33 0.31 -1.00
CA ILE A 72 2.63 -0.35 -1.00
C ILE A 72 2.65 -1.48 0.04
N ARG A 73 3.35 -2.58 -0.24
CA ARG A 73 3.57 -3.63 0.76
C ARG A 73 4.42 -3.07 1.90
N ALA A 74 3.82 -2.83 3.07
CA ALA A 74 4.53 -2.17 4.18
C ALA A 74 5.50 -3.10 4.92
N ALA A 75 5.20 -4.40 4.98
CA ALA A 75 5.98 -5.37 5.76
C ALA A 75 7.47 -5.34 5.36
N GLY A 76 8.37 -5.14 6.32
CA GLY A 76 9.82 -5.12 6.07
C GLY A 76 10.36 -3.84 5.41
N ARG A 77 9.56 -2.77 5.31
CA ARG A 77 10.03 -1.44 4.87
C ARG A 77 10.07 -0.44 6.03
N SER A 78 11.01 0.50 6.00
CA SER A 78 11.01 1.68 6.87
C SER A 78 10.08 2.77 6.33
N ARG A 79 9.74 3.77 7.15
CA ARG A 79 8.91 4.89 6.69
C ARG A 79 9.63 5.78 5.69
N GLU A 80 10.95 5.92 5.81
CA GLU A 80 11.80 6.64 4.87
C GLU A 80 11.82 5.95 3.51
N GLU A 81 11.88 4.61 3.48
CA GLU A 81 11.80 3.83 2.24
C GLU A 81 10.42 3.98 1.58
N ILE A 82 9.35 4.00 2.37
CA ILE A 82 7.99 4.25 1.88
C ILE A 82 7.87 5.67 1.32
N LEU A 83 8.39 6.68 2.04
CA LEU A 83 8.37 8.07 1.58
C LEU A 83 9.17 8.23 0.27
N ALA A 84 10.33 7.59 0.17
CA ALA A 84 11.12 7.58 -1.06
C ALA A 84 10.34 6.94 -2.20
N ALA A 85 9.71 5.78 -1.98
CA ALA A 85 8.88 5.11 -2.99
C ALA A 85 7.68 5.97 -3.42
N LEU A 86 7.02 6.66 -2.48
CA LEU A 86 5.94 7.59 -2.75
C LEU A 86 6.40 8.73 -3.65
N ASN A 87 7.52 9.38 -3.32
CA ASN A 87 8.08 10.46 -4.10
C ASN A 87 8.50 10.02 -5.51
N THR A 88 9.08 8.82 -5.65
CA THR A 88 9.39 8.25 -6.98
C THR A 88 8.11 8.03 -7.80
N ARG A 89 7.09 7.42 -7.20
CA ARG A 89 5.83 7.08 -7.89
C ARG A 89 5.00 8.30 -8.26
N LEU A 90 5.13 9.40 -7.51
CA LEU A 90 4.55 10.69 -7.89
C LEU A 90 5.08 11.23 -9.23
N ALA A 91 6.22 10.76 -9.74
CA ALA A 91 6.74 11.15 -11.05
C ALA A 91 6.22 10.28 -12.21
N HIS A 92 5.59 9.13 -11.93
CA HIS A 92 5.10 8.19 -12.95
C HIS A 92 3.85 8.69 -13.67
N THR A 93 3.59 8.12 -14.85
CA THR A 93 2.30 8.26 -15.53
C THR A 93 1.23 7.37 -14.88
N PRO A 94 -0.07 7.66 -15.09
CA PRO A 94 -1.14 6.81 -14.58
C PRO A 94 -1.05 5.35 -15.04
N GLU A 95 -0.55 5.09 -16.24
CA GLU A 95 -0.41 3.73 -16.80
C GLU A 95 0.72 2.95 -16.11
N GLU A 96 1.86 3.59 -15.88
CA GLU A 96 2.97 3.02 -15.10
C GLU A 96 2.51 2.70 -13.67
N GLU A 97 1.77 3.62 -13.05
CA GLU A 97 1.32 3.49 -11.68
C GLU A 97 0.28 2.37 -11.51
N GLN A 98 -0.66 2.22 -12.45
CA GLN A 98 -1.62 1.10 -12.41
C GLN A 98 -0.93 -0.27 -12.42
N SER A 99 0.11 -0.42 -13.23
CA SER A 99 0.91 -1.66 -13.27
C SER A 99 1.57 -1.95 -11.91
N ILE A 100 2.12 -0.90 -11.27
CA ILE A 100 2.76 -0.98 -9.96
C ILE A 100 1.74 -1.33 -8.88
N ILE A 101 0.55 -0.70 -8.87
CA ILE A 101 -0.51 -1.01 -7.91
C ILE A 101 -0.91 -2.48 -7.99
N GLY A 102 -1.10 -3.00 -9.21
CA GLY A 102 -1.42 -4.42 -9.42
C GLY A 102 -0.34 -5.36 -8.86
N GLN A 103 0.95 -4.98 -8.98
CA GLN A 103 2.04 -5.72 -8.35
C GLN A 103 1.98 -5.65 -6.82
N GLN A 104 1.76 -4.46 -6.25
CA GLN A 104 1.67 -4.29 -4.80
C GLN A 104 0.51 -5.09 -4.19
N LEU A 105 -0.66 -5.11 -4.85
CA LEU A 105 -1.79 -5.95 -4.44
C LEU A 105 -1.41 -7.43 -4.39
N ARG A 106 -0.72 -7.94 -5.41
CA ARG A 106 -0.24 -9.33 -5.44
C ARG A 106 0.72 -9.63 -4.30
N GLU A 107 1.70 -8.76 -4.05
CA GLU A 107 2.66 -8.92 -2.95
C GLU A 107 1.95 -8.97 -1.58
N ILE A 108 0.99 -8.07 -1.36
CA ILE A 108 0.20 -8.04 -0.11
C ILE A 108 -0.64 -9.32 0.03
N ALA A 109 -1.31 -9.75 -1.03
CA ALA A 109 -2.13 -10.96 -1.02
C ALA A 109 -1.30 -12.22 -0.69
N VAL A 110 -0.10 -12.36 -1.29
CA VAL A 110 0.81 -13.47 -1.01
C VAL A 110 1.22 -13.47 0.46
N LEU A 111 1.64 -12.34 1.02
CA LEU A 111 2.04 -12.27 2.43
C LEU A 111 0.89 -12.59 3.40
N ARG A 112 -0.34 -12.17 3.07
CA ARG A 112 -1.54 -12.53 3.85
C ARG A 112 -1.77 -14.04 3.84
N LEU A 113 -1.67 -14.68 2.67
CA LEU A 113 -1.82 -16.13 2.54
C LEU A 113 -0.73 -16.89 3.30
N GLU A 114 0.53 -16.47 3.19
CA GLU A 114 1.65 -17.05 3.92
C GLU A 114 1.44 -16.95 5.45
N GLY A 115 0.97 -15.81 5.94
CA GLY A 115 0.63 -15.61 7.35
C GLY A 115 -0.55 -16.47 7.86
N LEU A 116 -1.44 -16.91 6.96
CA LEU A 116 -2.53 -17.83 7.30
C LEU A 116 -2.08 -19.30 7.32
N MET A 117 -1.15 -19.67 6.44
CA MET A 117 -0.64 -21.04 6.29
C MET A 117 0.48 -21.38 7.28
N GLY A 118 1.24 -20.39 7.75
CA GLY A 118 2.36 -20.55 8.68
C GLY A 118 1.98 -20.58 10.16
N ARG A 119 0.74 -20.95 10.51
CA ARG A 119 0.28 -21.13 11.90
C ARG A 119 0.24 -22.59 12.32
#